data_AF-A0A9W9FNY3-F1
#
_entry.id   AF-A0A9W9FNY3-F1
#
_cell.length_a   1.000
_cell.length_b   1.000
_cell.length_c   1.000
_cell.angle_alpha   90.00
_cell.angle_beta   90.00
_cell.angle_gamma   90.00
#
_symmetry.space_group_name_H-M   'P 1'
#
loop_
_entity.id
_entity.type
_entity.pdbx_description
1 polymer ?
#
loop_
_entity_poly.entity_id
_entity_poly.type
_entity_poly.pdbx_seq_one_letter_code
_entity_poly.pdbx_strand_id
1 'polypeptide(L)'
;MVGDAPMHLFSKLADRTESSIDETSKYTGKQTESRTPRPIPPWLKVTASQVLYRLNRPESVFFDNRVPEKASNLSEKSNLTCQVNLGEAFLLRYFVEELAKWFDICDPERHFGVVVPQRARFCPPLFNAVLSASARHFTTLPDYRQKEKTVQLGLQEDLIISEAAVLDYHNQCIAHLRLLANEPDAIMDENLLAAAVVLRFYEELDAPFIDLPTDPATRGLQVFIEAQADLALASTGIRNAAFWVGFSQEFHMAFSQQRSFRLSLDMCDTYLSLDPAPDHILVNRLLIIAAHVKQYCYDDHDQPTYSRYEELAALYQRWLKVRPLSFFPVYSDAPDREKDELFPRIWFLNDFHILAEKSVGLVNIFLTAYDPTIARVGPGKRSAMESIDTKLKTTVLISAALLYLIDKNQPQF
;
A
#
# COMPACT_ATOMS: atom_id res chain seq x y z
N MET A 1 8.84 24.34 11.09
CA MET A 1 9.53 23.22 10.43
C MET A 1 8.61 22.03 10.60
N VAL A 2 8.08 21.55 9.48
CA VAL A 2 6.69 21.06 9.33
C VAL A 2 6.76 19.65 8.74
N GLY A 3 6.07 18.68 9.35
CA GLY A 3 5.60 17.44 8.69
C GLY A 3 6.68 16.46 8.19
N ASP A 4 7.59 16.01 9.06
CA ASP A 4 8.77 15.25 8.61
C ASP A 4 8.60 13.72 8.46
N ALA A 5 7.49 13.09 8.84
CA ALA A 5 7.42 11.62 8.78
C ALA A 5 7.48 11.03 7.35
N PRO A 6 6.77 11.58 6.33
CA PRO A 6 6.92 11.14 4.94
C PRO A 6 8.20 11.71 4.30
N MET A 7 8.54 12.97 4.60
CA MET A 7 9.72 13.65 4.04
C MET A 7 11.03 12.97 4.42
N HIS A 8 11.12 12.42 5.62
CA HIS A 8 12.28 11.66 6.10
C HIS A 8 12.38 10.26 5.46
N LEU A 9 11.26 9.67 5.03
CA LEU A 9 11.23 8.44 4.24
C LEU A 9 11.72 8.69 2.80
N PHE A 10 11.28 9.80 2.19
CA PHE A 10 11.66 10.17 0.80
C PHE A 10 13.07 10.76 0.67
N SER A 11 13.58 11.53 1.64
CA SER A 11 14.97 12.00 1.62
C SER A 11 15.95 10.82 1.79
N LYS A 12 15.64 9.86 2.67
CA LYS A 12 16.47 8.66 2.82
C LYS A 12 16.32 7.64 1.69
N LEU A 13 15.18 7.63 0.99
CA LEU A 13 15.02 6.92 -0.28
C LEU A 13 15.98 7.46 -1.34
N ALA A 14 16.11 8.79 -1.43
CA ALA A 14 17.07 9.46 -2.32
C ALA A 14 18.53 9.12 -1.93
N ASP A 15 18.87 9.19 -0.64
CA ASP A 15 20.20 8.82 -0.12
C ASP A 15 20.53 7.33 -0.35
N ARG A 16 19.56 6.42 -0.19
CA ARG A 16 19.72 4.97 -0.46
C ARG A 16 19.81 4.66 -1.95
N THR A 17 19.16 5.42 -2.83
CA THR A 17 19.35 5.29 -4.28
C THR A 17 20.71 5.80 -4.75
N GLU A 18 21.24 6.87 -4.17
CA GLU A 18 22.63 7.30 -4.42
C GLU A 18 23.63 6.24 -3.92
N SER A 19 23.39 5.65 -2.74
CA SER A 19 24.20 4.54 -2.22
C SER A 19 24.14 3.27 -3.10
N SER A 20 22.99 2.99 -3.74
CA SER A 20 22.80 1.84 -4.64
C SER A 20 23.53 2.00 -5.98
N ILE A 21 23.63 3.22 -6.48
CA ILE A 21 24.47 3.56 -7.64
C ILE A 21 25.96 3.32 -7.32
N ASP A 22 26.36 3.55 -6.07
CA ASP A 22 27.74 3.32 -5.62
C ASP A 22 28.03 1.83 -5.33
N GLU A 23 27.04 1.06 -4.85
CA GLU A 23 27.14 -0.40 -4.63
C GLU A 23 27.02 -1.24 -5.90
N THR A 24 26.27 -0.80 -6.92
CA THR A 24 26.30 -1.41 -8.27
C THR A 24 27.66 -1.25 -8.96
N SER A 25 28.52 -0.34 -8.46
CA SER A 25 29.93 -0.27 -8.85
C SER A 25 30.81 -1.32 -8.16
N LYS A 26 30.38 -1.88 -7.01
CA LYS A 26 31.16 -2.79 -6.15
C LYS A 26 30.90 -4.28 -6.39
N TYR A 27 29.89 -4.67 -7.17
CA TYR A 27 29.69 -6.08 -7.56
C TYR A 27 30.59 -6.49 -8.73
N THR A 28 31.90 -6.43 -8.49
CA THR A 28 32.92 -7.22 -9.20
C THR A 28 33.70 -8.01 -8.16
N GLY A 29 33.24 -9.21 -7.81
CA GLY A 29 34.01 -10.14 -6.98
C GLY A 29 33.17 -11.02 -6.07
N LYS A 30 33.07 -12.32 -6.39
CA LYS A 30 32.52 -13.37 -5.51
C LYS A 30 33.32 -13.46 -4.21
N GLN A 31 32.66 -13.63 -3.06
CA GLN A 31 32.94 -14.68 -2.08
C GLN A 31 31.67 -15.08 -1.32
N THR A 32 31.43 -16.39 -1.26
CA THR A 32 30.36 -17.10 -0.55
C THR A 32 30.77 -17.37 0.90
N GLU A 33 29.96 -16.96 1.86
CA GLU A 33 29.96 -17.54 3.21
C GLU A 33 28.55 -18.06 3.57
N SER A 34 28.50 -19.33 3.94
CA SER A 34 27.30 -20.06 4.31
C SER A 34 26.87 -19.71 5.74
N ARG A 35 25.65 -19.20 5.91
CA ARG A 35 24.95 -19.17 7.20
C ARG A 35 23.77 -20.14 7.15
N THR A 36 23.77 -21.09 8.07
CA THR A 36 22.70 -22.07 8.26
C THR A 36 21.42 -21.38 8.75
N PRO A 37 20.23 -21.71 8.19
CA PRO A 37 18.97 -21.14 8.64
C PRO A 37 18.52 -21.73 9.98
N ARG A 38 17.97 -20.87 10.86
CA ARG A 38 17.29 -21.30 12.10
C ARG A 38 15.92 -21.92 11.77
N PRO A 39 15.46 -22.90 12.56
CA PRO A 39 14.22 -23.62 12.26
C PRO A 39 12.98 -22.72 12.43
N ILE A 40 12.07 -22.85 11.48
CA ILE A 40 10.76 -22.18 11.44
C ILE A 40 9.86 -22.74 12.55
N PRO A 41 9.18 -21.90 13.35
CA PRO A 41 8.22 -22.34 14.36
C PRO A 41 7.08 -23.20 13.76
N PRO A 42 6.60 -24.24 14.46
CA PRO A 42 5.63 -25.20 13.92
C PRO A 42 4.29 -24.62 13.42
N TRP A 43 3.87 -23.46 13.91
CA TRP A 43 2.62 -22.81 13.53
C TRP A 43 2.69 -22.01 12.21
N LEU A 44 3.90 -21.79 11.67
CA LEU A 44 4.14 -21.21 10.34
C LEU A 44 4.18 -22.25 9.21
N LYS A 45 3.86 -23.53 9.51
CA LYS A 45 3.89 -24.64 8.55
C LYS A 45 2.54 -24.90 7.86
N VAL A 46 1.67 -23.90 7.69
CA VAL A 46 0.53 -24.03 6.78
C VAL A 46 1.05 -23.74 5.38
N THR A 47 1.34 -24.80 4.62
CA THR A 47 1.84 -24.70 3.25
C THR A 47 0.69 -24.54 2.27
N ALA A 48 0.87 -23.73 1.23
CA ALA A 48 -0.09 -23.52 0.13
C ALA A 48 -0.66 -24.83 -0.46
N SER A 49 0.10 -25.92 -0.35
CA SER A 49 -0.30 -27.29 -0.73
C SER A 49 -1.53 -27.82 0.04
N GLN A 50 -1.75 -27.42 1.30
CA GLN A 50 -2.93 -27.84 2.09
C GLN A 50 -4.20 -27.09 1.70
N VAL A 51 -4.06 -25.87 1.15
CA VAL A 51 -5.18 -25.05 0.65
C VAL A 51 -5.63 -25.56 -0.72
N LEU A 52 -4.68 -25.84 -1.63
CA LEU A 52 -4.96 -26.37 -2.97
C LEU A 52 -5.58 -27.78 -2.96
N TYR A 53 -5.24 -28.62 -1.98
CA TYR A 53 -5.84 -29.96 -1.86
C TYR A 53 -7.34 -29.94 -1.51
N ARG A 54 -7.83 -28.87 -0.87
CA ARG A 54 -9.25 -28.75 -0.46
C ARG A 54 -10.16 -28.20 -1.56
N LEU A 55 -9.63 -27.53 -2.58
CA LEU A 55 -10.40 -26.94 -3.69
C LEU A 55 -10.80 -27.95 -4.78
N ASN A 56 -10.19 -29.15 -4.81
CA ASN A 56 -10.40 -30.14 -5.87
C ASN A 56 -11.36 -31.29 -5.51
N ARG A 57 -12.29 -31.10 -4.57
CA ARG A 57 -13.33 -32.11 -4.28
C ARG A 57 -14.61 -31.81 -5.06
N PRO A 58 -15.05 -32.66 -6.00
CA PRO A 58 -16.35 -32.52 -6.62
C PRO A 58 -17.38 -33.23 -5.74
N GLU A 59 -18.27 -32.48 -5.07
CA GLU A 59 -19.49 -33.04 -4.49
C GLU A 59 -20.71 -32.48 -5.21
N SER A 60 -21.37 -33.35 -5.97
CA SER A 60 -22.68 -33.14 -6.58
C SER A 60 -23.74 -33.03 -5.49
N VAL A 61 -24.44 -31.90 -5.41
CA VAL A 61 -25.60 -31.75 -4.52
C VAL A 61 -26.85 -31.48 -5.35
N PHE A 62 -27.77 -32.43 -5.26
CA PHE A 62 -29.14 -32.40 -5.77
C PHE A 62 -29.94 -31.24 -5.16
N PHE A 63 -30.73 -30.53 -5.97
CA PHE A 63 -31.75 -29.61 -5.49
C PHE A 63 -32.95 -30.39 -4.93
N ASP A 64 -33.20 -30.31 -3.62
CA ASP A 64 -34.52 -30.63 -3.04
C ASP A 64 -35.16 -29.33 -2.54
N ASN A 65 -36.26 -28.95 -3.20
CA ASN A 65 -37.07 -27.79 -2.90
C ASN A 65 -38.06 -28.15 -1.78
N ARG A 66 -37.73 -27.84 -0.52
CA ARG A 66 -38.73 -27.70 0.55
C ARG A 66 -38.39 -26.55 1.49
N VAL A 67 -39.25 -25.54 1.47
CA VAL A 67 -39.34 -24.48 2.49
C VAL A 67 -39.85 -25.09 3.81
N PRO A 68 -39.30 -24.67 4.95
CA PRO A 68 -40.18 -24.43 6.10
C PRO A 68 -39.98 -23.02 6.68
N GLU A 69 -41.09 -22.30 6.76
CA GLU A 69 -41.26 -21.14 7.62
C GLU A 69 -40.99 -21.49 9.08
N LYS A 70 -40.24 -20.62 9.77
CA LYS A 70 -40.56 -20.32 11.17
C LYS A 70 -40.18 -18.87 11.51
N ALA A 71 -41.23 -18.07 11.56
CA ALA A 71 -41.26 -16.76 12.17
C ALA A 71 -41.07 -16.89 13.69
N SER A 72 -39.89 -16.49 14.17
CA SER A 72 -39.65 -16.02 15.52
C SER A 72 -38.18 -15.63 15.62
N ASN A 73 -37.89 -14.33 15.55
CA ASN A 73 -36.75 -13.63 16.18
C ASN A 73 -36.67 -12.16 15.73
N LEU A 74 -37.82 -11.46 15.72
CA LEU A 74 -37.88 -10.00 15.53
C LEU A 74 -37.53 -9.21 16.81
N SER A 75 -37.06 -9.89 17.86
CA SER A 75 -36.79 -9.32 19.19
C SER A 75 -35.29 -9.30 19.59
N GLU A 76 -34.37 -9.82 18.77
CA GLU A 76 -32.92 -9.85 19.10
C GLU A 76 -32.08 -8.80 18.35
N LYS A 77 -32.68 -8.01 17.45
CA LYS A 77 -31.95 -7.00 16.66
C LYS A 77 -31.68 -5.68 17.39
N SER A 78 -32.16 -5.49 18.62
CA SER A 78 -32.14 -4.19 19.30
C SER A 78 -30.99 -3.96 20.29
N ASN A 79 -30.03 -4.90 20.46
CA ASN A 79 -28.98 -4.79 21.49
C ASN A 79 -27.52 -4.85 20.99
N LEU A 80 -27.23 -4.71 19.69
CA LEU A 80 -25.85 -4.59 19.18
C LEU A 80 -25.41 -3.12 18.98
N THR A 81 -25.74 -2.21 19.90
CA THR A 81 -25.02 -0.94 19.95
C THR A 81 -23.65 -1.18 20.58
N CYS A 82 -22.60 -1.30 19.76
CA CYS A 82 -21.23 -1.12 20.21
C CYS A 82 -21.15 0.27 20.85
N GLN A 83 -21.12 0.31 22.19
CA GLN A 83 -20.92 1.55 22.92
C GLN A 83 -19.47 1.95 22.76
N VAL A 84 -19.24 3.01 21.99
CA VAL A 84 -17.92 3.58 21.74
C VAL A 84 -17.73 4.73 22.72
N ASN A 85 -16.60 4.76 23.44
CA ASN A 85 -16.31 5.87 24.33
C ASN A 85 -15.87 7.13 23.56
N LEU A 86 -15.77 8.28 24.23
CA LEU A 86 -15.45 9.55 23.56
C LEU A 86 -14.12 9.53 22.81
N GLY A 87 -13.08 8.92 23.37
CA GLY A 87 -11.76 8.82 22.74
C GLY A 87 -11.78 7.90 21.51
N GLU A 88 -12.46 6.76 21.60
CA GLU A 88 -12.63 5.85 20.47
C GLU A 88 -13.49 6.47 19.35
N ALA A 89 -14.53 7.23 19.71
CA ALA A 89 -15.38 7.93 18.75
C ALA A 89 -14.61 9.05 18.04
N PHE A 90 -13.76 9.77 18.78
CA PHE A 90 -12.82 10.74 18.22
C PHE A 90 -11.87 10.06 17.22
N LEU A 91 -11.24 8.95 17.59
CA LEU A 91 -10.31 8.22 16.74
C LEU A 91 -10.97 7.64 15.48
N LEU A 92 -12.19 7.09 15.60
CA LEU A 92 -12.96 6.65 14.43
C LEU A 92 -13.25 7.81 13.47
N ARG A 93 -13.64 8.97 14.00
CA ARG A 93 -13.90 10.16 13.17
C ARG A 93 -12.60 10.70 12.56
N TYR A 94 -11.53 10.72 13.33
CA TYR A 94 -10.19 11.08 12.88
C TYR A 94 -9.72 10.19 11.73
N PHE A 95 -9.98 8.88 11.79
CA PHE A 95 -9.70 7.96 10.68
C PHE A 95 -10.36 8.45 9.38
N VAL A 96 -11.65 8.79 9.43
CA VAL A 96 -12.42 9.22 8.26
C VAL A 96 -11.91 10.53 7.68
N GLU A 97 -11.60 11.50 8.54
CA GLU A 97 -11.22 12.85 8.11
C GLU A 97 -9.73 12.92 7.68
N GLU A 98 -8.84 12.17 8.34
CA GLU A 98 -7.41 12.27 8.12
C GLU A 98 -6.77 11.10 7.39
N LEU A 99 -7.15 9.86 7.72
CA LEU A 99 -6.42 8.69 7.25
C LEU A 99 -7.06 8.07 6.01
N ALA A 100 -8.39 7.97 5.95
CA ALA A 100 -9.12 7.27 4.90
C ALA A 100 -8.75 7.73 3.48
N LYS A 101 -8.44 9.03 3.31
CA LYS A 101 -7.98 9.60 2.03
C LYS A 101 -6.72 8.92 1.47
N TRP A 102 -5.85 8.38 2.33
CA TRP A 102 -4.64 7.65 1.91
C TRP A 102 -4.94 6.22 1.45
N PHE A 103 -6.04 5.64 1.94
CA PHE A 103 -6.51 4.33 1.51
C PHE A 103 -7.38 4.45 0.24
N ASP A 104 -8.14 5.53 0.10
CA ASP A 104 -9.10 5.71 -0.99
C ASP A 104 -8.49 6.30 -2.29
N ILE A 105 -7.15 6.41 -2.41
CA ILE A 105 -6.43 7.01 -3.57
C ILE A 105 -6.70 6.29 -4.91
N CYS A 106 -7.28 5.10 -4.96
CA CYS A 106 -7.71 4.48 -6.22
C CYS A 106 -9.11 3.87 -6.09
N ASP A 107 -9.92 4.44 -5.19
CA ASP A 107 -11.25 3.93 -4.86
C ASP A 107 -12.30 5.06 -4.98
N PRO A 108 -12.98 5.16 -6.13
CA PRO A 108 -14.03 6.17 -6.34
C PRO A 108 -15.19 6.10 -5.35
N GLU A 109 -15.44 4.93 -4.75
CA GLU A 109 -16.54 4.71 -3.79
C GLU A 109 -16.12 5.00 -2.34
N ARG A 110 -14.83 5.29 -2.12
CA ARG A 110 -14.25 5.68 -0.82
C ARG A 110 -14.59 4.70 0.30
N HIS A 111 -14.34 3.42 0.08
CA HIS A 111 -14.74 2.36 1.01
C HIS A 111 -14.10 2.53 2.39
N PHE A 112 -12.87 3.04 2.50
CA PHE A 112 -12.26 3.29 3.80
C PHE A 112 -12.86 4.51 4.49
N GLY A 113 -13.27 5.54 3.75
CA GLY A 113 -13.96 6.70 4.32
C GLY A 113 -15.43 6.44 4.69
N VAL A 114 -16.12 5.55 3.99
CA VAL A 114 -17.58 5.40 4.08
C VAL A 114 -18.01 4.06 4.69
N VAL A 115 -17.41 2.95 4.26
CA VAL A 115 -17.85 1.59 4.62
C VAL A 115 -17.12 1.06 5.84
N VAL A 116 -15.78 1.18 5.87
CA VAL A 116 -14.94 0.69 6.97
C VAL A 116 -15.37 1.21 8.35
N PRO A 117 -15.67 2.51 8.56
CA PRO A 117 -16.03 3.01 9.88
C PRO A 117 -17.34 2.42 10.40
N GLN A 118 -18.30 2.14 9.50
CA GLN A 118 -19.57 1.52 9.87
C GLN A 118 -19.37 0.04 10.23
N ARG A 119 -18.55 -0.68 9.47
CA ARG A 119 -18.26 -2.09 9.71
C ARG A 119 -17.38 -2.32 10.93
N ALA A 120 -16.44 -1.42 11.19
CA ALA A 120 -15.57 -1.45 12.37
C ALA A 120 -16.39 -1.58 13.66
N ARG A 121 -17.53 -0.88 13.77
CA ARG A 121 -18.42 -0.96 14.95
C ARG A 121 -18.95 -2.36 15.27
N PHE A 122 -18.88 -3.30 14.33
CA PHE A 122 -19.37 -4.67 14.49
C PHE A 122 -18.26 -5.72 14.29
N CYS A 123 -17.03 -5.30 14.02
CA CYS A 123 -15.89 -6.18 13.76
C CYS A 123 -14.73 -5.77 14.67
N PRO A 124 -14.54 -6.44 15.82
CA PRO A 124 -13.51 -6.07 16.81
C PRO A 124 -12.07 -5.99 16.26
N PRO A 125 -11.59 -6.89 15.37
CA PRO A 125 -10.29 -6.73 14.73
C PRO A 125 -10.18 -5.43 13.93
N LEU A 126 -11.19 -5.12 13.11
CA LEU A 126 -11.20 -3.93 12.26
C LEU A 126 -11.31 -2.65 13.09
N PHE A 127 -12.14 -2.66 14.13
CA PHE A 127 -12.24 -1.56 15.10
C PHE A 127 -10.89 -1.22 15.70
N ASN A 128 -10.22 -2.21 16.28
CA ASN A 128 -8.94 -2.02 16.95
C ASN A 128 -7.82 -1.65 15.97
N ALA A 129 -7.84 -2.15 14.73
CA ALA A 129 -6.92 -1.72 13.68
C ALA A 129 -7.10 -0.23 13.35
N VAL A 130 -8.35 0.22 13.14
CA VAL A 130 -8.66 1.63 12.85
C VAL A 130 -8.26 2.54 14.01
N LEU A 131 -8.57 2.14 15.25
CA LEU A 131 -8.21 2.91 16.44
C LEU A 131 -6.70 2.99 16.64
N SER A 132 -5.98 1.88 16.53
CA SER A 132 -4.52 1.87 16.68
C SER A 132 -3.83 2.74 15.63
N ALA A 133 -4.19 2.61 14.35
CA ALA A 133 -3.65 3.45 13.27
C ALA A 133 -3.94 4.94 13.51
N SER A 134 -5.17 5.28 13.88
CA SER A 134 -5.58 6.66 14.17
C SER A 134 -4.85 7.24 15.37
N ALA A 135 -4.75 6.46 16.45
CA ALA A 135 -4.09 6.86 17.68
C ALA A 135 -2.59 7.08 17.44
N ARG A 136 -1.93 6.15 16.76
CA ARG A 136 -0.51 6.26 16.40
C ARG A 136 -0.25 7.48 15.53
N HIS A 137 -1.04 7.69 14.48
CA HIS A 137 -0.87 8.87 13.64
C HIS A 137 -1.09 10.16 14.45
N PHE A 138 -2.18 10.24 15.20
CA PHE A 138 -2.50 11.41 16.01
C PHE A 138 -1.39 11.76 17.02
N THR A 139 -0.84 10.78 17.74
CA THR A 139 0.21 11.03 18.74
C THR A 139 1.56 11.42 18.13
N THR A 140 1.79 11.14 16.84
CA THR A 140 2.99 11.60 16.12
C THR A 140 2.88 13.03 15.58
N LEU A 141 1.68 13.62 15.60
CA LEU A 141 1.51 15.02 15.22
C LEU A 141 2.12 15.97 16.27
N PRO A 142 2.61 17.15 15.87
CA PRO A 142 3.01 18.18 16.83
C PRO A 142 1.83 18.62 17.72
N ASP A 143 2.11 18.98 18.98
CA ASP A 143 1.10 19.37 19.97
C ASP A 143 0.06 20.39 19.44
N TYR A 144 0.51 21.41 18.70
CA TYR A 144 -0.40 22.42 18.16
C TYR A 144 -1.42 21.85 17.17
N ARG A 145 -1.04 20.84 16.36
CA ARG A 145 -1.93 20.13 15.42
C ARG A 145 -2.87 19.20 16.17
N GLN A 146 -2.40 18.53 17.21
CA GLN A 146 -3.26 17.70 18.06
C GLN A 146 -4.38 18.54 18.69
N LYS A 147 -4.03 19.72 19.22
CA LYS A 147 -5.00 20.68 19.77
C LYS A 147 -5.96 21.20 18.71
N GLU A 148 -5.45 21.63 17.56
CA GLU A 148 -6.26 22.07 16.42
C GLU A 148 -7.32 21.02 16.04
N LYS A 149 -6.91 19.75 15.90
CA LYS A 149 -7.81 18.64 15.55
C LYS A 149 -8.82 18.32 16.65
N THR A 150 -8.39 18.36 17.90
CA THR A 150 -9.27 18.15 19.07
C THR A 150 -10.40 19.19 19.10
N VAL A 151 -10.05 20.48 18.91
CA VAL A 151 -11.01 21.58 18.86
C VAL A 151 -11.92 21.49 17.63
N GLN A 152 -11.36 21.21 16.44
CA GLN A 152 -12.11 21.06 15.19
C GLN A 152 -13.19 19.96 15.31
N LEU A 153 -12.90 18.91 16.07
CA LEU A 153 -13.80 17.79 16.31
C LEU A 153 -14.78 18.01 17.48
N GLY A 154 -14.75 19.19 18.12
CA GLY A 154 -15.72 19.63 19.12
C GLY A 154 -15.39 19.28 20.57
N LEU A 155 -14.16 18.87 20.86
CA LEU A 155 -13.70 18.60 22.22
C LEU A 155 -13.22 19.90 22.88
N GLN A 156 -13.66 20.14 24.13
CA GLN A 156 -13.33 21.34 24.90
C GLN A 156 -12.00 21.24 25.65
N GLU A 157 -11.54 20.01 25.90
CA GLU A 157 -10.28 19.70 26.57
C GLU A 157 -9.35 18.95 25.62
N ASP A 158 -8.04 19.13 25.81
CA ASP A 158 -7.01 18.40 25.06
C ASP A 158 -7.17 16.89 25.30
N LEU A 159 -7.51 16.13 24.26
CA LEU A 159 -7.56 14.68 24.34
C LEU A 159 -6.13 14.11 24.33
N ILE A 160 -5.68 13.63 25.48
CA ILE A 160 -4.37 13.00 25.61
C ILE A 160 -4.52 11.50 25.37
N ILE A 161 -3.93 11.02 24.28
CA ILE A 161 -3.85 9.59 23.99
C ILE A 161 -2.48 9.09 24.47
N SER A 162 -2.49 8.26 25.52
CA SER A 162 -1.25 7.68 26.05
C SER A 162 -0.69 6.60 25.12
N GLU A 163 0.62 6.41 25.14
CA GLU A 163 1.30 5.31 24.44
C GLU A 163 0.73 3.94 24.84
N ALA A 164 0.35 3.78 26.12
CA ALA A 164 -0.28 2.56 26.61
C ALA A 164 -1.62 2.27 25.91
N ALA A 165 -2.43 3.30 25.63
CA ALA A 165 -3.69 3.15 24.92
C ALA A 165 -3.49 2.78 23.44
N VAL A 166 -2.49 3.38 22.77
CA VAL A 166 -2.12 3.03 21.39
C VAL A 166 -1.75 1.55 21.29
N LEU A 167 -0.88 1.09 22.19
CA LEU A 167 -0.45 -0.30 22.24
C LEU A 167 -1.57 -1.26 22.63
N ASP A 168 -2.51 -0.83 23.48
CA ASP A 168 -3.66 -1.64 23.87
C ASP A 168 -4.55 -1.95 22.66
N TYR A 169 -4.94 -0.94 21.86
CA TYR A 169 -5.70 -1.18 20.62
C TYR A 169 -4.96 -2.12 19.65
N HIS A 170 -3.66 -1.91 19.45
CA HIS A 170 -2.86 -2.79 18.59
C HIS A 170 -2.86 -4.24 19.11
N ASN A 171 -2.59 -4.44 20.40
CA ASN A 171 -2.54 -5.76 21.02
C ASN A 171 -3.91 -6.46 20.99
N GLN A 172 -5.01 -5.73 21.19
CA GLN A 172 -6.36 -6.25 21.05
C GLN A 172 -6.64 -6.71 19.61
N CYS A 173 -6.26 -5.92 18.60
CA CYS A 173 -6.38 -6.32 17.20
C CYS A 173 -5.66 -7.65 16.93
N ILE A 174 -4.38 -7.74 17.32
CA ILE A 174 -3.58 -8.97 17.17
C ILE A 174 -4.20 -10.15 17.92
N ALA A 175 -4.68 -9.94 19.15
CA ALA A 175 -5.32 -10.99 19.94
C ALA A 175 -6.56 -11.54 19.22
N HIS A 176 -7.42 -10.67 18.67
CA HIS A 176 -8.60 -11.11 17.93
C HIS A 176 -8.23 -11.82 16.61
N LEU A 177 -7.25 -11.31 15.86
CA LEU A 177 -6.77 -11.97 14.63
C LEU A 177 -6.22 -13.37 14.94
N ARG A 178 -5.50 -13.54 16.05
CA ARG A 178 -4.99 -14.86 16.49
C ARG A 178 -6.12 -15.84 16.85
N LEU A 179 -7.20 -15.36 17.46
CA LEU A 179 -8.37 -16.20 17.76
C LEU A 179 -9.03 -16.67 16.46
N LEU A 180 -9.19 -15.77 15.50
CA LEU A 180 -9.83 -16.05 14.21
C LEU A 180 -8.95 -16.87 13.26
N ALA A 181 -7.63 -16.93 13.48
CA ALA A 181 -6.70 -17.69 12.62
C ALA A 181 -7.00 -19.20 12.56
N ASN A 182 -7.74 -19.74 13.53
CA ASN A 182 -8.17 -21.15 13.53
C ASN A 182 -9.54 -21.37 12.88
N GLU A 183 -10.26 -20.31 12.54
CA GLU A 183 -11.58 -20.40 11.90
C GLU A 183 -11.42 -20.56 10.38
N PRO A 184 -12.03 -21.57 9.76
CA PRO A 184 -11.80 -21.92 8.36
C PRO A 184 -12.22 -20.82 7.38
N ASP A 185 -13.24 -20.04 7.73
CA ASP A 185 -13.81 -19.01 6.85
C ASP A 185 -13.21 -17.62 7.10
N ALA A 186 -12.45 -17.43 8.18
CA ALA A 186 -11.90 -16.12 8.55
C ALA A 186 -10.96 -15.55 7.48
N ILE A 187 -10.19 -16.41 6.80
CA ILE A 187 -9.27 -15.97 5.74
C ILE A 187 -9.99 -15.31 4.55
N MET A 188 -11.30 -15.59 4.36
CA MET A 188 -12.13 -15.03 3.29
C MET A 188 -13.01 -13.84 3.73
N ASP A 189 -12.92 -13.45 5.01
CA ASP A 189 -13.64 -12.28 5.54
C ASP A 189 -12.96 -10.98 5.05
N GLU A 190 -13.74 -10.17 4.33
CA GLU A 190 -13.27 -8.90 3.77
C GLU A 190 -13.01 -7.83 4.83
N ASN A 191 -13.63 -7.92 6.01
CA ASN A 191 -13.34 -7.04 7.15
C ASN A 191 -11.97 -7.35 7.76
N LEU A 192 -11.57 -8.63 7.77
CA LEU A 192 -10.25 -9.03 8.25
C LEU A 192 -9.14 -8.64 7.26
N LEU A 193 -9.42 -8.72 5.95
CA LEU A 193 -8.52 -8.15 4.94
C LEU A 193 -8.34 -6.64 5.15
N ALA A 194 -9.43 -5.89 5.32
CA ALA A 194 -9.36 -4.46 5.62
C ALA A 194 -8.60 -4.18 6.93
N ALA A 195 -8.83 -4.97 7.98
CA ALA A 195 -8.13 -4.84 9.25
C ALA A 195 -6.63 -5.07 9.10
N ALA A 196 -6.22 -6.10 8.33
CA ALA A 196 -4.81 -6.40 8.06
C ALA A 196 -4.11 -5.25 7.32
N VAL A 197 -4.77 -4.63 6.34
CA VAL A 197 -4.25 -3.49 5.58
C VAL A 197 -4.07 -2.25 6.46
N VAL A 198 -5.04 -1.95 7.34
CA VAL A 198 -4.95 -0.84 8.30
C VAL A 198 -3.89 -1.10 9.37
N LEU A 199 -3.77 -2.36 9.82
CA LEU A 199 -2.76 -2.75 10.80
C LEU A 199 -1.34 -2.62 10.24
N ARG A 200 -1.13 -2.99 8.97
CA ARG A 200 0.15 -2.73 8.29
C ARG A 200 0.47 -1.24 8.23
N PHE A 201 -0.52 -0.41 7.94
CA PHE A 201 -0.34 1.04 7.95
C PHE A 201 0.10 1.55 9.35
N TYR A 202 -0.49 1.02 10.43
CA TYR A 202 -0.02 1.30 11.79
C TYR A 202 1.47 0.93 11.98
N GLU A 203 1.87 -0.27 11.53
CA GLU A 203 3.27 -0.75 11.67
C GLU A 203 4.25 0.14 10.88
N GLU A 204 3.84 0.61 9.70
CA GLU A 204 4.61 1.54 8.87
C GLU A 204 4.80 2.90 9.56
N LEU A 205 3.81 3.38 10.32
CA LEU A 205 3.92 4.60 11.13
C LEU A 205 4.80 4.43 12.37
N ASP A 206 4.69 3.28 13.04
CA ASP A 206 5.38 3.00 14.31
C ASP A 206 6.88 2.72 14.11
N ALA A 207 7.22 2.02 13.03
CA ALA A 207 8.57 1.57 12.74
C ALA A 207 8.98 1.84 11.28
N PRO A 208 9.02 3.12 10.84
CA PRO A 208 9.21 3.47 9.43
C PRO A 208 10.57 3.05 8.83
N PHE A 209 11.53 2.60 9.66
CA PHE A 209 12.94 2.40 9.25
C PHE A 209 13.65 1.18 9.85
N ILE A 210 12.93 0.21 10.45
CA ILE A 210 13.63 -0.96 11.00
C ILE A 210 13.88 -1.96 9.86
N ASP A 211 15.17 -2.17 9.51
CA ASP A 211 15.65 -3.28 8.66
C ASP A 211 15.51 -4.65 9.38
N LEU A 212 14.50 -4.83 10.25
CA LEU A 212 14.18 -6.11 10.85
C LEU A 212 13.44 -6.95 9.82
N PRO A 213 13.43 -8.29 9.94
CA PRO A 213 12.48 -9.08 9.21
C PRO A 213 11.09 -8.72 9.77
N THR A 214 10.39 -7.76 9.15
CA THR A 214 8.94 -7.46 9.30
C THR A 214 8.08 -8.62 8.79
N ASP A 215 8.65 -9.82 8.85
CA ASP A 215 8.30 -10.98 8.08
C ASP A 215 7.00 -11.62 8.55
N PRO A 216 6.68 -11.69 9.86
CA PRO A 216 5.43 -12.31 10.30
C PRO A 216 4.19 -11.50 9.90
N ALA A 217 4.18 -10.18 10.13
CA ALA A 217 3.04 -9.32 9.83
C ALA A 217 2.88 -9.09 8.32
N THR A 218 3.99 -8.86 7.61
CA THR A 218 4.01 -8.76 6.14
C THR A 218 3.53 -10.07 5.49
N ARG A 219 3.99 -11.23 5.98
CA ARG A 219 3.50 -12.54 5.50
C ARG A 219 2.03 -12.75 5.85
N GLY A 220 1.59 -12.32 7.04
CA GLY A 220 0.19 -12.38 7.45
C GLY A 220 -0.72 -11.66 6.46
N LEU A 221 -0.38 -10.42 6.10
CA LEU A 221 -1.14 -9.67 5.11
C LEU A 221 -1.05 -10.30 3.71
N GLN A 222 0.14 -10.76 3.29
CA GLN A 222 0.29 -11.45 2.01
C GLN A 222 -0.68 -12.62 1.87
N VAL A 223 -0.82 -13.44 2.93
CA VAL A 223 -1.76 -14.57 2.96
C VAL A 223 -3.20 -14.10 2.75
N PHE A 224 -3.63 -13.01 3.39
CA PHE A 224 -4.98 -12.46 3.19
C PHE A 224 -5.19 -11.91 1.78
N ILE A 225 -4.22 -11.15 1.25
CA ILE A 225 -4.31 -10.56 -0.09
C ILE A 225 -4.38 -11.67 -1.15
N GLU A 226 -3.48 -12.65 -1.08
CA GLU A 226 -3.43 -13.75 -2.05
C GLU A 226 -4.67 -14.64 -1.96
N ALA A 227 -5.12 -15.01 -0.75
CA ALA A 227 -6.30 -15.86 -0.59
C ALA A 227 -7.59 -15.21 -1.14
N GLN A 228 -7.70 -13.88 -1.07
CA GLN A 228 -8.89 -13.15 -1.49
C GLN A 228 -8.76 -12.51 -2.88
N ALA A 229 -7.62 -12.63 -3.58
CA ALA A 229 -7.33 -11.88 -4.81
C ALA A 229 -8.35 -12.13 -5.92
N ASP A 230 -8.70 -13.38 -6.20
CA ASP A 230 -9.64 -13.72 -7.29
C ASP A 230 -11.00 -13.03 -7.09
N LEU A 231 -11.54 -13.08 -5.86
CA LEU A 231 -12.80 -12.42 -5.53
C LEU A 231 -12.66 -10.90 -5.50
N ALA A 232 -11.52 -10.39 -5.02
CA ALA A 232 -11.23 -8.96 -4.97
C ALA A 232 -11.17 -8.36 -6.38
N LEU A 233 -10.57 -9.05 -7.34
CA LEU A 233 -10.41 -8.59 -8.72
C LEU A 233 -11.68 -8.80 -9.55
N ALA A 234 -12.52 -9.78 -9.20
CA ALA A 234 -13.77 -10.07 -9.90
C ALA A 234 -14.97 -9.20 -9.47
N SER A 235 -14.88 -8.48 -8.35
CA SER A 235 -15.99 -7.70 -7.79
C SER A 235 -15.56 -6.32 -7.32
N THR A 236 -16.52 -5.40 -7.19
CA THR A 236 -16.31 -4.12 -6.49
C THR A 236 -16.67 -4.29 -5.01
N GLY A 237 -16.21 -3.37 -4.17
CA GLY A 237 -16.48 -3.42 -2.72
C GLY A 237 -15.25 -3.22 -1.86
N ILE A 238 -15.44 -3.33 -0.54
CA ILE A 238 -14.36 -3.21 0.46
C ILE A 238 -13.22 -4.22 0.21
N ARG A 239 -13.54 -5.43 -0.27
CA ARG A 239 -12.51 -6.43 -0.61
C ARG A 239 -11.59 -5.94 -1.73
N ASN A 240 -12.17 -5.40 -2.79
CA ASN A 240 -11.42 -4.81 -3.91
C ASN A 240 -10.58 -3.61 -3.45
N ALA A 241 -11.18 -2.70 -2.69
CA ALA A 241 -10.47 -1.55 -2.14
C ALA A 241 -9.29 -1.98 -1.26
N ALA A 242 -9.51 -2.91 -0.32
CA ALA A 242 -8.46 -3.40 0.56
C ALA A 242 -7.35 -4.15 -0.20
N PHE A 243 -7.69 -4.92 -1.23
CA PHE A 243 -6.70 -5.54 -2.11
C PHE A 243 -5.78 -4.49 -2.76
N TRP A 244 -6.34 -3.43 -3.36
CA TRP A 244 -5.55 -2.41 -4.05
C TRP A 244 -4.71 -1.56 -3.10
N VAL A 245 -5.20 -1.29 -1.89
CA VAL A 245 -4.37 -0.66 -0.85
C VAL A 245 -3.22 -1.58 -0.47
N GLY A 246 -3.50 -2.85 -0.18
CA GLY A 246 -2.46 -3.83 0.18
C GLY A 246 -1.41 -4.01 -0.91
N PHE A 247 -1.83 -4.05 -2.19
CA PHE A 247 -0.95 -4.08 -3.34
C PHE A 247 -0.05 -2.84 -3.42
N SER A 248 -0.64 -1.66 -3.22
CA SER A 248 0.08 -0.38 -3.25
C SER A 248 1.08 -0.25 -2.10
N GLN A 249 0.69 -0.64 -0.88
CA GLN A 249 1.59 -0.72 0.27
C GLN A 249 2.77 -1.65 -0.01
N GLU A 250 2.52 -2.81 -0.63
CA GLU A 250 3.58 -3.72 -1.02
C GLU A 250 4.53 -3.12 -2.07
N PHE A 251 3.99 -2.44 -3.07
CA PHE A 251 4.79 -1.79 -4.09
C PHE A 251 5.73 -0.74 -3.48
N HIS A 252 5.21 0.14 -2.64
CA HIS A 252 6.00 1.16 -1.96
C HIS A 252 7.02 0.55 -0.99
N MET A 253 6.65 -0.49 -0.24
CA MET A 253 7.57 -1.14 0.68
C MET A 253 8.70 -1.89 -0.03
N ALA A 254 8.40 -2.60 -1.12
CA ALA A 254 9.40 -3.27 -1.95
C ALA A 254 10.39 -2.27 -2.57
N PHE A 255 9.89 -1.09 -2.94
CA PHE A 255 10.73 0.02 -3.38
C PHE A 255 11.68 0.48 -2.26
N SER A 256 11.13 0.85 -1.09
CA SER A 256 11.90 1.41 0.03
C SER A 256 12.91 0.46 0.65
N GLN A 257 12.61 -0.84 0.66
CA GLN A 257 13.49 -1.86 1.21
C GLN A 257 14.43 -2.47 0.17
N GLN A 258 14.42 -1.98 -1.08
CA GLN A 258 15.25 -2.49 -2.19
C GLN A 258 15.18 -4.02 -2.33
N ARG A 259 13.97 -4.58 -2.20
CA ARG A 259 13.72 -6.02 -2.29
C ARG A 259 12.80 -6.35 -3.45
N SER A 260 12.76 -7.62 -3.85
CA SER A 260 11.76 -8.10 -4.81
C SER A 260 10.33 -7.92 -4.26
N PHE A 261 9.38 -7.74 -5.17
CA PHE A 261 7.96 -7.63 -4.90
C PHE A 261 7.39 -9.02 -4.57
N ARG A 262 6.76 -9.18 -3.41
CA ARG A 262 6.46 -10.50 -2.84
C ARG A 262 5.11 -11.08 -3.23
N LEU A 263 4.13 -10.25 -3.59
CA LEU A 263 2.81 -10.75 -3.99
C LEU A 263 2.91 -11.41 -5.36
N SER A 264 2.23 -12.54 -5.53
CA SER A 264 2.11 -13.20 -6.83
C SER A 264 1.39 -12.29 -7.83
N LEU A 265 2.04 -12.00 -8.95
CA LEU A 265 1.47 -11.17 -10.02
C LEU A 265 0.57 -11.97 -10.98
N ASP A 266 0.69 -13.30 -11.00
CA ASP A 266 -0.16 -14.19 -11.81
C ASP A 266 -1.66 -13.98 -11.51
N MET A 267 -1.97 -13.61 -10.27
CA MET A 267 -3.32 -13.28 -9.81
C MET A 267 -3.92 -12.08 -10.58
N CYS A 268 -3.06 -11.18 -11.08
CA CYS A 268 -3.43 -9.92 -11.72
C CYS A 268 -3.42 -9.95 -13.25
N ASP A 269 -3.05 -11.07 -13.88
CA ASP A 269 -2.86 -11.17 -15.34
C ASP A 269 -4.12 -10.80 -16.12
N THR A 270 -5.29 -11.21 -15.61
CA THR A 270 -6.59 -10.90 -16.22
C THR A 270 -6.95 -9.41 -16.14
N TYR A 271 -6.32 -8.67 -15.22
CA TYR A 271 -6.56 -7.25 -14.99
C TYR A 271 -5.72 -6.34 -15.92
N LEU A 272 -4.67 -6.88 -16.56
CA LEU A 272 -3.72 -6.19 -17.44
C LEU A 272 -4.23 -5.91 -18.87
N SER A 273 -5.53 -6.04 -19.13
CA SER A 273 -6.12 -5.60 -20.40
C SER A 273 -5.74 -4.14 -20.71
N LEU A 274 -5.53 -3.81 -21.98
CA LEU A 274 -5.28 -2.45 -22.46
C LEU A 274 -6.55 -1.77 -23.01
N ASP A 275 -7.71 -2.36 -22.78
CA ASP A 275 -8.99 -1.79 -23.20
C ASP A 275 -9.27 -0.46 -22.48
N PRO A 276 -9.99 0.49 -23.11
CA PRO A 276 -10.41 1.72 -22.44
C PRO A 276 -11.09 1.42 -21.11
N ALA A 277 -10.62 2.07 -20.05
CA ALA A 277 -11.13 1.87 -18.69
C ALA A 277 -11.12 3.22 -17.93
N PRO A 278 -11.91 3.35 -16.85
CA PRO A 278 -11.82 4.48 -15.94
C PRO A 278 -10.40 4.69 -15.40
N ASP A 279 -10.06 5.94 -15.08
CA ASP A 279 -8.70 6.33 -14.68
C ASP A 279 -8.15 5.51 -13.50
N HIS A 280 -8.95 5.22 -12.47
CA HIS A 280 -8.51 4.40 -11.33
C HIS A 280 -8.08 2.98 -11.75
N ILE A 281 -8.77 2.37 -12.73
CA ILE A 281 -8.39 1.07 -13.29
C ILE A 281 -7.08 1.18 -14.08
N LEU A 282 -6.90 2.27 -14.85
CA LEU A 282 -5.66 2.51 -15.58
C LEU A 282 -4.46 2.71 -14.64
N VAL A 283 -4.66 3.36 -13.49
CA VAL A 283 -3.63 3.48 -12.43
C VAL A 283 -3.29 2.11 -11.83
N ASN A 284 -4.31 1.31 -11.48
CA ASN A 284 -4.09 -0.05 -10.97
C ASN A 284 -3.30 -0.92 -11.98
N ARG A 285 -3.61 -0.82 -13.27
CA ARG A 285 -2.82 -1.48 -14.35
C ARG A 285 -1.38 -1.00 -14.39
N LEU A 286 -1.13 0.30 -14.23
CA LEU A 286 0.24 0.83 -14.14
C LEU A 286 0.98 0.27 -12.94
N LEU A 287 0.33 0.14 -11.78
CA LEU A 287 0.95 -0.44 -10.59
C LEU A 287 1.35 -1.91 -10.80
N ILE A 288 0.53 -2.69 -11.51
CA ILE A 288 0.89 -4.06 -11.89
C ILE A 288 2.11 -4.08 -12.83
N ILE A 289 2.13 -3.22 -13.85
CA ILE A 289 3.29 -3.09 -14.76
C ILE A 289 4.54 -2.72 -13.94
N ALA A 290 4.42 -1.78 -13.01
CA ALA A 290 5.52 -1.35 -12.16
C ALA A 290 6.01 -2.48 -11.24
N ALA A 291 5.11 -3.31 -10.73
CA ALA A 291 5.45 -4.48 -9.94
C ALA A 291 6.22 -5.54 -10.76
N HIS A 292 5.81 -5.81 -12.01
CA HIS A 292 6.56 -6.71 -12.89
C HIS A 292 7.97 -6.17 -13.22
N VAL A 293 8.08 -4.87 -13.47
CA VAL A 293 9.39 -4.21 -13.66
C VAL A 293 10.24 -4.35 -12.41
N LYS A 294 9.64 -4.18 -11.22
CA LYS A 294 10.35 -4.33 -9.95
C LYS A 294 10.84 -5.77 -9.72
N GLN A 295 10.03 -6.78 -10.02
CA GLN A 295 10.45 -8.19 -9.97
C GLN A 295 11.61 -8.46 -10.93
N TYR A 296 11.52 -7.99 -12.18
CA TYR A 296 12.61 -8.13 -13.14
C TYR A 296 13.95 -7.56 -12.64
N CYS A 297 13.91 -6.45 -11.89
CA CYS A 297 15.11 -5.79 -11.38
C CYS A 297 15.73 -6.42 -10.12
N TYR A 298 14.95 -7.17 -9.31
CA TYR A 298 15.37 -7.62 -7.97
C TYR A 298 15.11 -9.10 -7.68
N ASP A 299 14.56 -9.86 -8.62
CA ASP A 299 14.42 -11.31 -8.46
C ASP A 299 15.73 -12.01 -8.81
N ASP A 300 16.34 -12.67 -7.81
CA ASP A 300 17.57 -13.44 -7.97
C ASP A 300 17.32 -14.81 -8.64
N HIS A 301 16.06 -15.25 -8.71
CA HIS A 301 15.70 -16.58 -9.19
C HIS A 301 15.67 -16.70 -10.72
N ASP A 302 15.25 -15.65 -11.42
CA ASP A 302 15.26 -15.59 -12.89
C ASP A 302 16.37 -14.67 -13.40
N GLN A 303 17.22 -15.19 -14.28
CA GLN A 303 18.23 -14.34 -14.93
C GLN A 303 17.51 -13.31 -15.81
N PRO A 304 17.75 -11.99 -15.63
CA PRO A 304 17.10 -10.97 -16.42
C PRO A 304 17.40 -11.18 -17.91
N THR A 305 16.39 -11.57 -18.68
CA THR A 305 16.51 -11.79 -20.13
C THR A 305 16.22 -10.51 -20.90
N TYR A 306 16.84 -10.37 -22.07
CA TYR A 306 16.56 -9.28 -23.00
C TYR A 306 15.10 -9.28 -23.46
N SER A 307 14.56 -10.47 -23.78
CA SER A 307 13.17 -10.65 -24.21
C SER A 307 12.19 -10.12 -23.16
N ARG A 308 12.40 -10.47 -21.87
CA ARG A 308 11.52 -10.02 -20.80
C ARG A 308 11.58 -8.50 -20.60
N TYR A 309 12.76 -7.91 -20.71
CA TYR A 309 12.90 -6.45 -20.69
C TYR A 309 12.11 -5.78 -21.83
N GLU A 310 12.26 -6.28 -23.06
CA GLU A 310 11.52 -5.74 -24.22
C GLU A 310 10.00 -5.87 -24.06
N GLU A 311 9.51 -7.00 -23.54
CA GLU A 311 8.09 -7.20 -23.24
C GLU A 311 7.54 -6.16 -22.25
N LEU A 312 8.25 -5.95 -21.14
CA LEU A 312 7.86 -5.01 -20.09
C LEU A 312 7.96 -3.56 -20.58
N ALA A 313 9.03 -3.21 -21.29
CA ALA A 313 9.18 -1.92 -21.93
C ALA A 313 8.04 -1.67 -22.94
N ALA A 314 7.69 -2.66 -23.78
CA ALA A 314 6.60 -2.55 -24.74
C ALA A 314 5.24 -2.43 -24.06
N LEU A 315 4.99 -3.15 -22.96
CA LEU A 315 3.75 -3.04 -22.18
C LEU A 315 3.61 -1.65 -21.56
N TYR A 316 4.68 -1.14 -20.93
CA TYR A 316 4.72 0.20 -20.37
C TYR A 316 4.56 1.30 -21.44
N GLN A 317 5.22 1.16 -22.59
CA GLN A 317 5.07 2.10 -23.72
C GLN A 317 3.65 2.08 -24.29
N ARG A 318 2.97 0.93 -24.31
CA ARG A 318 1.56 0.86 -24.70
C ARG A 318 0.68 1.60 -23.68
N TRP A 319 0.90 1.41 -22.39
CA TRP A 319 0.18 2.13 -21.33
C TRP A 319 0.33 3.66 -21.49
N LEU A 320 1.55 4.15 -21.72
CA LEU A 320 1.81 5.58 -21.95
C LEU A 320 1.06 6.15 -23.17
N LYS A 321 0.81 5.34 -24.20
CA LYS A 321 0.09 5.76 -25.41
C LYS A 321 -1.42 5.82 -25.21
N VAL A 322 -1.98 4.93 -24.38
CA VAL A 322 -3.43 4.84 -24.15
C VAL A 322 -3.92 5.73 -23.01
N ARG A 323 -3.02 6.26 -22.16
CA ARG A 323 -3.42 7.10 -21.02
C ARG A 323 -4.15 8.36 -21.53
N PRO A 324 -5.34 8.68 -20.97
CA PRO A 324 -6.12 9.83 -21.41
C PRO A 324 -5.49 11.17 -20.97
N LEU A 325 -6.01 12.27 -21.53
CA LEU A 325 -5.55 13.64 -21.22
C LEU A 325 -5.69 14.02 -19.73
N SER A 326 -6.57 13.34 -18.98
CA SER A 326 -6.75 13.55 -17.55
C SER A 326 -5.48 13.24 -16.74
N PHE A 327 -4.59 12.39 -17.24
CA PHE A 327 -3.32 12.04 -16.58
C PHE A 327 -2.24 13.11 -16.68
N PHE A 328 -2.51 14.23 -17.37
CA PHE A 328 -1.57 15.33 -17.50
C PHE A 328 -1.92 16.45 -16.52
N PRO A 329 -0.92 17.12 -15.94
CA PRO A 329 -1.18 18.22 -15.03
C PRO A 329 -1.88 19.37 -15.77
N VAL A 330 -2.82 20.02 -15.09
CA VAL A 330 -3.51 21.21 -15.62
C VAL A 330 -2.65 22.46 -15.53
N TYR A 331 -1.66 22.44 -14.64
CA TYR A 331 -0.67 23.50 -14.46
C TYR A 331 0.69 22.88 -14.14
N SER A 332 1.74 23.37 -14.80
CA SER A 332 3.12 22.97 -14.53
C SER A 332 4.02 24.20 -14.70
N ASP A 333 4.81 24.48 -13.68
CA ASP A 333 5.75 25.60 -13.66
C ASP A 333 7.07 25.15 -13.02
N ALA A 334 8.17 25.63 -13.59
CA ALA A 334 9.50 25.27 -13.14
C ALA A 334 9.81 25.95 -11.79
N PRO A 335 10.68 25.35 -10.95
CA PRO A 335 11.11 26.01 -9.72
C PRO A 335 11.81 27.33 -10.02
N ASP A 336 11.36 28.41 -9.38
CA ASP A 336 11.96 29.74 -9.47
C ASP A 336 12.99 29.96 -8.35
N ARG A 337 14.26 29.75 -8.68
CA ARG A 337 15.37 29.94 -7.74
C ARG A 337 15.55 31.38 -7.27
N GLU A 338 15.07 32.36 -8.03
CA GLU A 338 15.14 33.78 -7.62
C GLU A 338 14.12 34.10 -6.53
N LYS A 339 13.05 33.31 -6.42
CA LYS A 339 12.01 33.40 -5.39
C LYS A 339 12.16 32.38 -4.25
N ASP A 340 13.30 31.71 -4.15
CA ASP A 340 13.54 30.61 -3.19
C ASP A 340 12.56 29.43 -3.35
N GLU A 341 12.00 29.25 -4.55
CA GLU A 341 11.12 28.13 -4.88
C GLU A 341 11.96 26.92 -5.29
N LEU A 342 12.13 25.97 -4.36
CA LEU A 342 12.94 24.77 -4.57
C LEU A 342 12.22 23.69 -5.40
N PHE A 343 10.89 23.71 -5.45
CA PHE A 343 10.07 22.67 -6.05
C PHE A 343 9.24 23.20 -7.22
N PRO A 344 9.05 22.40 -8.30
CA PRO A 344 8.13 22.76 -9.37
C PRO A 344 6.69 22.82 -8.83
N ARG A 345 5.88 23.72 -9.39
CA ARG A 345 4.43 23.74 -9.12
C ARG A 345 3.72 22.89 -10.16
N ILE A 346 3.22 21.73 -9.75
CA ILE A 346 2.51 20.80 -10.63
C ILE A 346 1.14 20.50 -10.04
N TRP A 347 0.07 20.82 -10.76
CA TRP A 347 -1.29 20.64 -10.28
C TRP A 347 -2.01 19.56 -11.09
N PHE A 348 -2.48 18.55 -10.37
CA PHE A 348 -3.40 17.54 -10.89
C PHE A 348 -4.79 17.79 -10.30
N LEU A 349 -5.83 17.36 -11.02
CA LEU A 349 -7.21 17.47 -10.55
C LEU A 349 -7.67 16.26 -9.74
N ASN A 350 -6.88 15.19 -9.71
CA ASN A 350 -7.20 13.97 -8.99
C ASN A 350 -5.93 13.31 -8.45
N ASP A 351 -6.00 12.78 -7.23
CA ASP A 351 -4.91 12.07 -6.56
C ASP A 351 -4.48 10.80 -7.31
N PHE A 352 -5.39 10.23 -8.11
CA PHE A 352 -5.12 9.04 -8.94
C PHE A 352 -4.00 9.35 -9.95
N HIS A 353 -4.02 10.55 -10.53
CA HIS A 353 -3.03 10.99 -11.51
C HIS A 353 -1.69 11.32 -10.86
N ILE A 354 -1.71 11.80 -9.62
CA ILE A 354 -0.50 12.00 -8.80
C ILE A 354 0.21 10.66 -8.58
N LEU A 355 -0.54 9.62 -8.19
CA LEU A 355 0.00 8.27 -8.02
C LEU A 355 0.52 7.70 -9.35
N ALA A 356 -0.20 7.94 -10.44
CA ALA A 356 0.22 7.53 -11.77
C ALA A 356 1.56 8.16 -12.17
N GLU A 357 1.71 9.47 -12.02
CA GLU A 357 2.92 10.19 -12.39
C GLU A 357 4.13 9.74 -11.57
N LYS A 358 3.94 9.51 -10.26
CA LYS A 358 4.98 8.93 -9.40
C LYS A 358 5.40 7.54 -9.89
N SER A 359 4.43 6.69 -10.22
CA SER A 359 4.67 5.32 -10.67
C SER A 359 5.37 5.28 -12.04
N VAL A 360 5.01 6.19 -12.96
CA VAL A 360 5.71 6.43 -14.24
C VAL A 360 7.18 6.79 -14.01
N GLY A 361 7.46 7.71 -13.08
CA GLY A 361 8.83 8.07 -12.70
C GLY A 361 9.65 6.87 -12.22
N LEU A 362 9.08 6.06 -11.32
CA LEU A 362 9.73 4.85 -10.81
C LEU A 362 10.00 3.81 -11.89
N VAL A 363 9.04 3.53 -12.76
CA VAL A 363 9.21 2.59 -13.88
C VAL A 363 10.30 3.08 -14.83
N ASN A 364 10.34 4.37 -15.15
CA ASN A 364 11.39 4.96 -15.98
C ASN A 364 12.78 4.78 -15.37
N ILE A 365 12.93 4.96 -14.05
CA ILE A 365 14.19 4.74 -13.34
C ILE A 365 14.62 3.28 -13.48
N PHE A 366 13.73 2.33 -13.15
CA PHE A 366 14.06 0.91 -13.20
C PHE A 366 14.41 0.41 -14.61
N LEU A 367 13.59 0.75 -15.61
CA LEU A 367 13.88 0.34 -16.99
C LEU A 367 15.19 0.94 -17.50
N THR A 368 15.52 2.18 -17.12
CA THR A 368 16.80 2.79 -17.54
C THR A 368 17.99 2.15 -16.80
N ALA A 369 17.85 1.87 -15.51
CA ALA A 369 18.92 1.31 -14.69
C ALA A 369 19.26 -0.15 -15.03
N TYR A 370 18.24 -0.92 -15.43
CA TYR A 370 18.36 -2.34 -15.75
C TYR A 370 18.29 -2.63 -17.25
N ASP A 371 18.54 -1.62 -18.10
CA ASP A 371 18.58 -1.81 -19.55
C ASP A 371 19.76 -2.73 -19.94
N PRO A 372 19.49 -3.93 -20.49
CA PRO A 372 20.52 -4.90 -20.85
C PRO A 372 21.41 -4.48 -22.03
N THR A 373 21.02 -3.46 -22.80
CA THR A 373 21.79 -2.95 -23.96
C THR A 373 22.92 -2.00 -23.55
N ILE A 374 22.84 -1.44 -22.34
CA ILE A 374 23.82 -0.47 -21.87
C ILE A 374 25.11 -1.22 -21.52
N ALA A 375 26.18 -0.87 -22.25
CA ALA A 375 27.49 -1.46 -22.03
C ALA A 375 27.94 -1.29 -20.57
N ARG A 376 28.34 -2.39 -19.91
CA ARG A 376 28.70 -2.42 -18.47
C ARG A 376 29.94 -1.58 -18.12
N VAL A 377 30.72 -1.15 -19.12
CA VAL A 377 31.92 -0.33 -18.98
C VAL A 377 32.01 0.63 -20.18
N GLY A 378 32.44 1.87 -19.95
CA GLY A 378 32.72 2.84 -21.01
C GLY A 378 31.82 4.08 -20.99
N PRO A 379 31.92 4.96 -22.01
CA PRO A 379 31.13 6.19 -22.11
C PRO A 379 29.61 5.96 -22.05
N GLY A 380 29.12 4.85 -22.64
CA GLY A 380 27.71 4.48 -22.61
C GLY A 380 27.15 4.27 -21.19
N LYS A 381 27.91 3.64 -20.28
CA LYS A 381 27.54 3.51 -18.86
C LYS A 381 27.46 4.87 -18.17
N ARG A 382 28.39 5.78 -18.46
CA ARG A 382 28.40 7.12 -17.84
C ARG A 382 27.18 7.93 -18.26
N SER A 383 26.87 7.97 -19.56
CA SER A 383 25.67 8.66 -20.05
C SER A 383 24.38 8.02 -19.53
N ALA A 384 24.33 6.70 -19.39
CA ALA A 384 23.22 6.01 -18.75
C ALA A 384 23.07 6.41 -17.27
N MET A 385 24.17 6.44 -16.52
CA MET A 385 24.17 6.82 -15.11
C MET A 385 23.76 8.29 -14.92
N GLU A 386 24.24 9.19 -15.77
CA GLU A 386 23.81 10.60 -15.80
C GLU A 386 22.31 10.73 -16.11
N SER A 387 21.79 9.92 -17.04
CA SER A 387 20.36 9.88 -17.33
C SER A 387 19.54 9.34 -16.16
N ILE A 388 20.02 8.31 -15.46
CA ILE A 388 19.37 7.75 -14.27
C ILE A 388 19.35 8.80 -13.16
N ASP A 389 20.49 9.41 -12.86
CA ASP A 389 20.64 10.47 -11.87
C ASP A 389 19.68 11.64 -12.15
N THR A 390 19.61 12.08 -13.41
CA THR A 390 18.68 13.14 -13.82
C THR A 390 17.22 12.72 -13.60
N LYS A 391 16.80 11.55 -14.09
CA LYS A 391 15.44 11.04 -13.92
C LYS A 391 15.07 10.83 -12.46
N LEU A 392 16.03 10.37 -11.66
CA LEU A 392 15.87 10.14 -10.23
C LEU A 392 15.65 11.46 -9.50
N LYS A 393 16.52 12.45 -9.72
CA LYS A 393 16.37 13.81 -9.19
C LYS A 393 15.03 14.41 -9.57
N THR A 394 14.63 14.31 -10.84
CA THR A 394 13.32 14.79 -11.29
C THR A 394 12.17 14.06 -10.60
N THR A 395 12.20 12.72 -10.51
CA THR A 395 11.14 11.92 -9.89
C THR A 395 11.01 12.23 -8.39
N VAL A 396 12.14 12.37 -7.68
CA VAL A 396 12.17 12.74 -6.26
C VAL A 396 11.63 14.15 -6.06
N LEU A 397 12.07 15.13 -6.87
CA LEU A 397 11.59 16.52 -6.79
C LEU A 397 10.10 16.63 -7.06
N ILE A 398 9.59 15.96 -8.10
CA ILE A 398 8.16 15.91 -8.42
C ILE A 398 7.39 15.22 -7.28
N SER A 399 7.90 14.11 -6.77
CA SER A 399 7.25 13.38 -5.67
C SER A 399 7.14 14.24 -4.40
N ALA A 400 8.21 14.96 -4.05
CA ALA A 400 8.23 15.90 -2.92
C ALA A 400 7.26 17.07 -3.14
N ALA A 401 7.25 17.66 -4.33
CA ALA A 401 6.33 18.73 -4.70
C ALA A 401 4.85 18.30 -4.57
N LEU A 402 4.53 17.10 -5.06
CA LEU A 402 3.17 16.56 -5.03
C LEU A 402 2.73 16.19 -3.60
N LEU A 403 3.64 15.67 -2.76
CA LEU A 403 3.36 15.42 -1.34
C LEU A 403 3.12 16.72 -0.56
N TYR A 404 3.91 17.75 -0.83
CA TYR A 404 3.73 19.07 -0.22
C TYR A 404 2.37 19.68 -0.55
N LEU A 405 1.88 19.50 -1.78
CA LEU A 405 0.55 19.96 -2.21
C LEU A 405 -0.58 19.15 -1.56
N ILE A 406 -0.43 17.84 -1.38
CA ILE A 406 -1.40 17.00 -0.66
C ILE A 406 -1.52 17.43 0.81
N ASP A 407 -0.40 17.76 1.46
CA ASP A 407 -0.40 18.24 2.86
C ASP A 407 -0.97 19.67 3.00
N LYS A 408 -0.74 20.55 2.00
CA LYS A 408 -1.26 21.93 2.00
C LYS A 408 -2.69 22.09 1.48
N ASN A 409 -3.25 21.14 0.74
CA ASN A 409 -4.67 21.16 0.35
C ASN A 409 -5.61 20.89 1.54
N GLN A 410 -5.11 20.88 2.78
CA GLN A 410 -5.91 21.11 3.97
C GLN A 410 -6.47 22.54 3.92
N PRO A 411 -7.78 22.73 3.77
CA PRO A 411 -8.33 24.06 3.85
C PRO A 411 -8.05 24.63 5.25
N GLN A 412 -7.28 25.71 5.29
CA GLN A 412 -7.21 26.61 6.44
C GLN A 412 -8.53 27.40 6.44
N PHE A 413 -9.59 26.82 7.01
CA PHE A 413 -10.79 27.57 7.36
C PHE A 413 -10.77 27.92 8.83
#